data_AF-A0A1B6JTF0-F1
#
_entry.id   AF-A0A1B6JTF0-F1
#
_cell.length_a   1.000
_cell.length_b   1.000
_cell.length_c   1.000
_cell.angle_alpha   90.00
_cell.angle_beta   90.00
_cell.angle_gamma   90.00
#
_symmetry.space_group_name_H-M   'P 1'
#
loop_
_entity.id
_entity.type
_entity.pdbx_description
1 polymer ?
#
loop_
_entity_poly.entity_id
_entity_poly.type
_entity_poly.pdbx_seq_one_letter_code
_entity_poly.pdbx_strand_id
1 'polypeptide(L)'
;GQPLNPAWAGFHGGDVARLIVMRKYGGIYVDNDSYLIRNMDDLRRYEMVVAYRPGKPMMNQVVLAHKDARLLKEWQDGYKDYRPGDWYYNAGQQPGRVLRERPYLVHSLPDLLGTYDIRRLIYLRRWRDWKTYYSCHLMVRWVRKYRHIGYPNPIEEKDVLKYDNTLVDMIQDVYDIKRLKRKK
;
A
#
# COMPACT_ATOMS: atom_id res chain seq x y z
N GLY A 1 -11.95 25.33 9.71
CA GLY A 1 -11.28 24.18 9.05
C GLY A 1 -11.60 24.20 7.58
N GLN A 2 -10.79 23.55 6.74
CA GLN A 2 -11.09 23.44 5.29
C GLN A 2 -12.28 22.48 5.06
N PRO A 3 -13.13 22.71 4.05
CA PRO A 3 -14.29 21.86 3.78
C PRO A 3 -13.87 20.49 3.26
N LEU A 4 -14.42 19.41 3.84
CA LEU A 4 -14.20 18.05 3.38
C LEU A 4 -15.22 17.67 2.30
N ASN A 5 -14.78 16.91 1.30
CA ASN A 5 -15.69 16.20 0.40
C ASN A 5 -16.25 14.97 1.15
N PRO A 6 -17.57 14.86 1.39
CA PRO A 6 -18.14 13.75 2.14
C PRO A 6 -17.83 12.37 1.54
N ALA A 7 -17.72 12.28 0.21
CA ALA A 7 -17.42 11.02 -0.48
C ALA A 7 -16.03 10.47 -0.13
N TRP A 8 -15.09 11.35 0.24
CA TRP A 8 -13.69 11.02 0.44
C TRP A 8 -13.18 11.34 1.84
N ALA A 9 -14.05 11.82 2.73
CA ALA A 9 -13.70 12.26 4.08
C ALA A 9 -12.89 11.20 4.85
N GLY A 10 -13.29 9.92 4.77
CA GLY A 10 -12.55 8.84 5.43
C GLY A 10 -11.14 8.61 4.87
N PHE A 11 -10.95 8.79 3.57
CA PHE A 11 -9.66 8.59 2.90
C PHE A 11 -8.72 9.76 3.16
N HIS A 12 -9.19 10.98 2.93
CA HIS A 12 -8.41 12.18 3.20
C HIS A 12 -8.09 12.32 4.71
N GLY A 13 -9.04 11.95 5.57
CA GLY A 13 -8.80 11.87 7.02
C GLY A 13 -7.71 10.85 7.36
N GLY A 14 -7.72 9.67 6.72
CA GLY A 14 -6.67 8.66 6.86
C GLY A 14 -5.30 9.17 6.43
N ASP A 15 -5.22 9.91 5.31
CA ASP A 15 -3.96 10.51 4.86
C ASP A 15 -3.37 11.50 5.87
N VAL A 16 -4.21 12.38 6.42
CA VAL A 16 -3.76 13.34 7.44
C VAL A 16 -3.36 12.63 8.73
N ALA A 17 -4.17 11.67 9.18
CA ALA A 17 -3.88 10.89 10.39
C ALA A 17 -2.53 10.18 10.30
N ARG A 18 -2.25 9.55 9.15
CA ARG A 18 -0.97 8.92 8.85
C ARG A 18 0.19 9.89 8.96
N LEU A 19 0.10 11.08 8.38
CA LEU A 19 1.16 12.09 8.49
C LEU A 19 1.39 12.55 9.92
N ILE A 20 0.33 12.76 10.68
CA ILE A 20 0.42 13.14 12.11
C ILE A 20 1.13 12.05 12.91
N VAL A 21 0.73 10.79 12.74
CA VAL A 21 1.33 9.64 13.43
C VAL A 21 2.80 9.49 13.03
N MET A 22 3.11 9.52 11.74
CA MET A 22 4.48 9.39 11.23
C MET A 22 5.38 10.55 11.69
N ARG A 23 4.87 11.78 11.76
CA ARG A 23 5.62 12.94 12.29
C ARG A 23 5.84 12.87 13.80
N LYS A 24 4.94 12.20 14.53
CA LYS A 24 5.06 12.05 15.98
C LYS A 24 6.01 10.91 16.36
N TYR A 25 5.93 9.78 15.68
CA TYR A 25 6.61 8.54 16.10
C TYR A 25 7.60 7.98 15.06
N GLY A 26 7.45 8.33 13.78
CA GLY A 26 8.14 7.64 12.70
C GLY A 26 7.74 6.17 12.62
N GLY A 27 8.62 5.34 12.08
CA GLY A 27 8.43 3.90 11.99
C GLY A 27 7.90 3.47 10.62
N ILE A 28 6.97 2.52 10.61
CA ILE A 28 6.41 1.90 9.40
C ILE A 28 4.90 2.06 9.45
N TYR A 29 4.34 2.74 8.46
CA TYR A 29 2.91 2.77 8.19
C TYR A 29 2.59 1.81 7.04
N VAL A 30 1.48 1.09 7.17
CA VAL A 30 0.89 0.28 6.10
C VAL A 30 -0.63 0.48 6.04
N ASP A 31 -1.19 0.51 4.83
CA ASP A 31 -2.63 0.48 4.63
C ASP A 31 -3.20 -0.86 5.11
N ASN A 32 -4.44 -0.84 5.61
CA ASN A 32 -5.12 -2.01 6.18
C ASN A 32 -5.31 -3.18 5.20
N ASP A 33 -5.22 -2.93 3.89
CA ASP A 33 -5.22 -3.94 2.85
C ASP A 33 -3.82 -4.17 2.25
N SER A 34 -2.79 -4.16 3.09
CA SER A 34 -1.42 -4.53 2.71
C SER A 34 -1.03 -5.87 3.33
N TYR A 35 -0.35 -6.71 2.55
CA TYR A 35 0.27 -7.96 3.01
C TYR A 35 1.78 -7.77 3.14
N LEU A 36 2.34 -8.03 4.32
CA LEU A 36 3.77 -7.95 4.60
C LEU A 36 4.44 -9.30 4.33
N ILE A 37 5.51 -9.29 3.54
CA ILE A 37 6.12 -10.50 2.99
C ILE A 37 7.50 -10.72 3.60
N ARG A 38 8.31 -9.66 3.63
CA ARG A 38 9.68 -9.70 4.17
C ARG A 38 9.85 -8.66 5.25
N ASN A 39 10.78 -8.93 6.16
CA ASN A 39 11.26 -7.95 7.11
C ASN A 39 11.83 -6.73 6.35
N MET A 40 11.47 -5.51 6.80
CA MET A 40 11.90 -4.22 6.26
C MET A 40 12.96 -3.54 7.13
N ASP A 41 13.59 -4.23 8.09
CA ASP A 41 14.57 -3.66 9.01
C ASP A 41 15.77 -3.06 8.30
N ASP A 42 16.20 -3.66 7.20
CA ASP A 42 17.28 -3.15 6.36
C ASP A 42 16.94 -1.79 5.75
N LEU A 43 15.66 -1.49 5.54
CA LEU A 43 15.18 -0.21 5.01
C LEU A 43 15.13 0.90 6.08
N ARG A 44 15.19 0.57 7.37
CA ARG A 44 15.10 1.53 8.48
C ARG A 44 16.32 2.45 8.59
N ARG A 45 17.41 2.14 7.87
CA ARG A 45 18.60 3.00 7.78
C ARG A 45 18.39 4.28 6.96
N TYR A 46 17.34 4.30 6.13
CA TYR A 46 17.03 5.45 5.28
C TYR A 46 16.13 6.43 6.02
N GLU A 47 16.30 7.72 5.75
CA GLU A 47 15.46 8.78 6.33
C GLU A 47 13.98 8.56 6.04
N MET A 48 13.65 8.19 4.80
CA MET A 48 12.30 7.86 4.37
C MET A 48 12.34 6.92 3.16
N VAL A 49 11.44 5.94 3.13
CA VAL A 49 11.27 4.95 2.06
C VAL A 49 9.82 4.94 1.62
N VAL A 50 9.64 5.07 0.30
CA VAL A 50 8.33 5.06 -0.36
C VAL A 50 8.49 4.46 -1.76
N ALA A 51 7.36 4.13 -2.39
CA ALA A 51 7.35 3.77 -3.79
C ALA A 51 7.10 5.01 -4.64
N TYR A 52 8.11 5.38 -5.44
CA TYR A 52 8.03 6.56 -6.29
C TYR A 52 8.80 6.35 -7.60
N ARG A 53 8.11 6.55 -8.73
CA ARG A 53 8.73 6.66 -10.05
C ARG A 53 8.77 8.13 -10.47
N PRO A 54 9.90 8.66 -10.97
CA PRO A 54 9.97 10.04 -11.45
C PRO A 54 8.81 10.39 -12.40
N GLY A 55 8.16 11.52 -12.12
CA GLY A 55 7.01 11.99 -12.91
C GLY A 55 5.68 11.27 -12.64
N LYS A 56 5.63 10.34 -11.68
CA LYS A 56 4.38 9.73 -11.19
C LYS A 56 4.02 10.28 -9.81
N PRO A 57 2.75 10.14 -9.37
CA PRO A 57 2.42 10.34 -7.97
C PRO A 57 3.26 9.42 -7.08
N MET A 58 3.63 9.91 -5.91
CA MET A 58 4.23 9.09 -4.86
C MET A 58 3.16 8.17 -4.27
N MET A 59 3.50 6.90 -4.09
CA MET A 59 2.63 5.92 -3.47
C MET A 59 2.76 6.02 -1.94
N ASN A 60 1.66 5.78 -1.24
CA ASN A 60 1.49 6.19 0.14
C ASN A 60 0.94 5.07 1.04
N GLN A 61 0.71 3.89 0.47
CA GLN A 61 0.14 2.72 1.13
C GLN A 61 1.15 2.00 2.02
N VAL A 62 2.45 2.18 1.75
CA VAL A 62 3.55 1.69 2.58
C VAL A 62 4.56 2.81 2.69
N VAL A 63 4.80 3.29 3.91
CA VAL A 63 5.73 4.40 4.19
C VAL A 63 6.58 4.02 5.38
N LEU A 64 7.89 4.07 5.20
CA LEU A 64 8.84 4.00 6.30
C LEU A 64 9.49 5.36 6.45
N ALA A 65 9.57 5.89 7.66
CA ALA A 65 10.24 7.17 7.85
C ALA A 65 10.74 7.35 9.27
N HIS A 66 11.85 8.07 9.39
CA HIS A 66 12.17 8.76 10.62
C HIS A 66 11.13 9.86 10.87
N LYS A 67 10.78 10.11 12.14
CA LYS A 67 9.77 11.13 12.52
C LYS A 67 10.10 12.54 12.00
N ASP A 68 11.39 12.82 11.83
CA ASP A 68 11.93 14.10 11.34
C ASP A 68 12.28 14.09 9.85
N ALA A 69 11.80 13.11 9.07
CA ALA A 69 12.03 13.06 7.64
C ALA A 69 11.54 14.37 6.97
N ARG A 70 12.41 14.96 6.15
CA ARG A 70 12.20 16.28 5.53
C ARG A 70 10.96 16.30 4.65
N LEU A 71 10.77 15.24 3.85
CA LEU A 71 9.58 15.13 3.02
C LEU A 71 8.28 15.03 3.84
N LEU A 72 8.27 14.36 5.00
CA LEU A 72 7.05 14.29 5.83
C LEU A 72 6.57 15.68 6.26
N LYS A 73 7.51 16.55 6.64
CA LYS A 73 7.19 17.93 7.02
C LYS A 73 6.61 18.70 5.83
N GLU A 74 7.29 18.67 4.68
CA GLU A 74 6.82 19.37 3.48
C GLU A 74 5.50 18.83 2.94
N TRP A 75 5.30 17.52 3.02
CA TRP A 75 4.07 16.86 2.62
C TRP A 75 2.90 17.28 3.52
N GLN A 76 3.10 17.31 4.84
CA GLN A 76 2.10 17.82 5.78
C GLN A 76 1.82 19.32 5.54
N ASP A 77 2.86 20.13 5.32
CA ASP A 77 2.73 21.55 4.98
C ASP A 77 1.93 21.74 3.67
N GLY A 78 2.00 20.77 2.74
CA GLY A 78 1.22 20.72 1.51
C GLY A 78 -0.30 20.68 1.69
N TYR A 79 -0.80 20.25 2.85
CA TYR A 79 -2.24 20.28 3.17
C TYR A 79 -2.75 21.69 3.49
N LYS A 80 -1.89 22.71 3.55
CA LYS A 80 -2.32 24.12 3.56
C LYS A 80 -3.05 24.50 2.25
N ASP A 81 -2.65 23.91 1.11
CA ASP A 81 -3.38 23.93 -0.18
C ASP A 81 -4.13 22.61 -0.39
N TYR A 82 -5.09 22.33 0.49
CA TYR A 82 -5.91 21.12 0.39
C TYR A 82 -6.93 21.21 -0.73
N ARG A 83 -7.00 20.17 -1.55
CA ARG A 83 -7.92 20.07 -2.69
C ARG A 83 -8.98 19.00 -2.43
N PRO A 84 -10.14 19.37 -1.84
CA PRO A 84 -11.19 18.38 -1.51
C PRO A 84 -11.79 17.70 -2.74
N GLY A 85 -11.68 18.31 -3.92
CA GLY A 85 -12.16 17.78 -5.20
C GLY A 85 -11.15 16.92 -5.96
N ASP A 86 -9.91 16.77 -5.48
CA ASP A 86 -8.94 15.83 -6.06
C ASP A 86 -8.52 14.77 -5.02
N TRP A 87 -8.98 13.54 -5.27
CA TRP A 87 -8.78 12.37 -4.44
C TRP A 87 -7.33 12.12 -4.01
N TYR A 88 -6.37 12.35 -4.92
CA TYR A 88 -4.98 11.93 -4.70
C TYR A 88 -3.98 13.09 -4.71
N TYR A 89 -4.46 14.32 -4.89
CA TYR A 89 -3.60 15.48 -5.01
C TYR A 89 -2.68 15.62 -3.80
N ASN A 90 -3.26 15.83 -2.61
CA ASN A 90 -2.46 16.00 -1.39
C ASN A 90 -1.83 14.67 -0.92
N ALA A 91 -2.45 13.54 -1.23
CA ALA A 91 -2.01 12.21 -0.78
C ALA A 91 -0.80 11.65 -1.55
N GLY A 92 -0.54 12.09 -2.78
CA GLY A 92 0.55 11.53 -3.57
C GLY A 92 1.05 12.38 -4.73
N GLN A 93 0.19 13.18 -5.37
CA GLN A 93 0.64 14.02 -6.49
C GLN A 93 1.53 15.17 -6.01
N GLN A 94 1.12 15.90 -4.97
CA GLN A 94 1.85 17.02 -4.38
C GLN A 94 3.22 16.60 -3.85
N PRO A 95 3.35 15.56 -2.99
CA PRO A 95 4.68 15.08 -2.59
C PRO A 95 5.47 14.49 -3.77
N GLY A 96 4.80 13.91 -4.77
CA GLY A 96 5.44 13.46 -6.00
C GLY A 96 6.07 14.57 -6.84
N ARG A 97 5.54 15.81 -6.78
CA ARG A 97 6.13 17.00 -7.39
C ARG A 97 7.39 17.44 -6.64
N VAL A 98 7.34 17.43 -5.31
CA VAL A 98 8.53 17.69 -4.47
C VAL A 98 9.64 16.69 -4.80
N LEU A 99 9.31 15.41 -4.90
CA LEU A 99 10.27 14.34 -5.23
C LEU A 99 10.81 14.41 -6.66
N ARG A 100 10.08 15.02 -7.59
CA ARG A 100 10.57 15.22 -8.96
C ARG A 100 11.76 16.18 -8.97
N GLU A 101 11.73 17.20 -8.12
CA GLU A 101 12.77 18.21 -8.00
C GLU A 101 13.87 17.79 -7.01
N ARG A 102 13.48 17.07 -5.95
CA ARG A 102 14.36 16.62 -4.87
C ARG A 102 14.20 15.12 -4.60
N PRO A 103 14.59 14.25 -5.55
CA PRO A 103 14.42 12.80 -5.41
C PRO A 103 15.25 12.21 -4.26
N TYR A 104 16.34 12.88 -3.86
CA TYR A 104 17.23 12.47 -2.77
C TYR A 104 16.57 12.52 -1.38
N LEU A 105 15.36 13.09 -1.24
CA LEU A 105 14.65 13.14 0.04
C LEU A 105 14.12 11.77 0.48
N VAL A 106 14.09 10.78 -0.43
CA VAL A 106 13.65 9.42 -0.13
C VAL A 106 14.58 8.40 -0.76
N HIS A 107 14.69 7.24 -0.14
CA HIS A 107 15.11 6.04 -0.82
C HIS A 107 13.88 5.43 -1.51
N SER A 108 13.82 5.53 -2.84
CA SER A 108 12.68 5.02 -3.58
C SER A 108 12.81 3.53 -3.88
N LEU A 109 11.78 2.77 -3.56
CA LEU A 109 11.61 1.38 -3.97
C LEU A 109 10.30 1.26 -4.78
N PRO A 110 10.32 1.57 -6.08
CA PRO A 110 9.10 1.65 -6.88
C PRO A 110 8.33 0.35 -6.87
N ASP A 111 9.01 -0.77 -7.08
CA ASP A 111 8.37 -2.06 -7.30
C ASP A 111 8.26 -2.87 -6.01
N LEU A 112 9.34 -2.98 -5.23
CA LEU A 112 9.44 -3.93 -4.12
C LEU A 112 8.52 -3.65 -2.93
N LEU A 113 7.90 -2.47 -2.83
CA LEU A 113 6.85 -2.19 -1.84
C LEU A 113 5.45 -2.66 -2.31
N GLY A 114 5.30 -3.04 -3.58
CA GLY A 114 4.08 -3.63 -4.12
C GLY A 114 2.87 -2.69 -4.12
N THR A 115 3.09 -1.38 -4.27
CA THR A 115 2.02 -0.36 -4.19
C THR A 115 1.48 0.08 -5.55
N TYR A 116 2.25 -0.12 -6.64
CA TYR A 116 1.73 0.03 -7.99
C TYR A 116 0.74 -1.11 -8.33
N ASP A 117 0.03 -0.98 -9.44
CA ASP A 117 -1.01 -1.95 -9.82
C ASP A 117 -0.46 -3.36 -10.09
N ILE A 118 -0.49 -4.17 -9.04
CA ILE A 118 -0.12 -5.60 -9.05
C ILE A 118 -1.34 -6.51 -8.95
N ARG A 119 -2.57 -5.98 -9.08
CA ARG A 119 -3.81 -6.75 -8.88
C ARG A 119 -3.88 -7.98 -9.78
N ARG A 120 -3.47 -7.84 -11.06
CA ARG A 120 -3.46 -8.97 -11.99
C ARG A 120 -2.46 -10.07 -11.58
N LEU A 121 -1.35 -9.69 -10.95
CA LEU A 121 -0.36 -10.65 -10.45
C LEU A 121 -0.90 -11.40 -9.23
N ILE A 122 -1.66 -10.73 -8.37
CA ILE A 122 -2.25 -11.34 -7.17
C ILE A 122 -3.44 -12.24 -7.52
N TYR A 123 -4.41 -11.70 -8.27
CA TYR A 123 -5.74 -12.30 -8.40
C TYR A 123 -5.97 -13.12 -9.68
N LEU A 124 -5.15 -12.94 -10.71
CA LEU A 124 -5.39 -13.54 -12.03
C LEU A 124 -4.25 -14.43 -12.54
N ARG A 125 -3.13 -14.47 -11.84
CA ARG A 125 -1.92 -15.18 -12.29
C ARG A 125 -1.22 -15.86 -11.12
N ARG A 126 -0.33 -16.80 -11.46
CA ARG A 126 0.71 -17.31 -10.57
C ARG A 126 1.96 -16.46 -10.71
N TRP A 127 2.19 -15.57 -9.76
CA TRP A 127 3.33 -14.67 -9.73
C TRP A 127 4.40 -15.25 -8.81
N ARG A 128 5.37 -15.98 -9.36
CA ARG A 128 6.35 -16.74 -8.56
C ARG A 128 7.26 -15.88 -7.69
N ASP A 129 7.52 -14.65 -8.10
CA ASP A 129 8.48 -13.77 -7.44
C ASP A 129 7.87 -12.92 -6.32
N TRP A 130 6.59 -13.14 -5.97
CA TRP A 130 5.90 -12.35 -4.95
C TRP A 130 6.66 -12.32 -3.63
N LYS A 131 7.31 -13.44 -3.25
CA LYS A 131 8.13 -13.54 -2.03
C LYS A 131 9.39 -12.67 -2.02
N THR A 132 9.79 -12.10 -3.16
CA THR A 132 10.94 -11.20 -3.23
C THR A 132 10.62 -9.78 -2.74
N TYR A 133 9.34 -9.42 -2.71
CA TYR A 133 8.85 -8.09 -2.32
C TYR A 133 8.85 -7.93 -0.80
N TYR A 134 8.88 -6.70 -0.32
CA TYR A 134 8.69 -6.42 1.11
C TYR A 134 7.21 -6.46 1.49
N SER A 135 6.35 -5.99 0.60
CA SER A 135 4.91 -5.93 0.81
C SER A 135 4.14 -5.98 -0.51
N CYS A 136 2.83 -6.17 -0.41
CA CYS A 136 1.88 -6.06 -1.50
C CYS A 136 0.63 -5.31 -1.04
N HIS A 137 0.28 -4.23 -1.73
CA HIS A 137 -1.03 -3.58 -1.57
C HIS A 137 -2.06 -4.42 -2.33
N LEU A 138 -3.01 -4.99 -1.58
CA LEU A 138 -3.98 -5.95 -2.09
C LEU A 138 -5.06 -5.26 -2.94
N MET A 139 -5.33 -3.97 -2.72
CA MET A 139 -6.33 -3.22 -3.49
C MET A 139 -7.70 -3.91 -3.50
N VAL A 140 -8.10 -4.48 -2.35
CA VAL A 140 -9.25 -5.42 -2.24
C VAL A 140 -10.55 -4.82 -2.76
N ARG A 141 -10.71 -3.50 -2.61
CA ARG A 141 -11.86 -2.74 -3.12
C ARG A 141 -12.00 -2.81 -4.65
N TRP A 142 -10.89 -2.92 -5.37
CA TRP A 142 -10.86 -2.96 -6.83
C TRP A 142 -11.05 -4.36 -7.40
N VAL A 143 -10.83 -5.41 -6.60
CA VAL A 143 -11.04 -6.81 -7.00
C VAL A 143 -12.48 -7.06 -7.42
N ARG A 144 -13.44 -6.34 -6.81
CA ARG A 144 -14.87 -6.39 -7.18
C ARG A 144 -15.13 -6.07 -8.65
N LYS A 145 -14.20 -5.40 -9.35
CA LYS A 145 -14.30 -5.11 -10.78
C LYS A 145 -14.00 -6.33 -11.66
N TYR A 146 -13.31 -7.35 -11.16
CA TYR A 146 -13.11 -8.60 -11.86
C TYR A 146 -14.37 -9.47 -11.74
N ARG A 147 -15.43 -9.10 -12.47
CA ARG A 147 -16.74 -9.80 -12.45
C ARG A 147 -16.67 -11.28 -12.82
N HIS A 148 -15.58 -11.71 -13.47
CA HIS A 148 -15.32 -13.11 -13.84
C HIS A 148 -14.66 -13.92 -12.72
N ILE A 149 -14.12 -13.28 -11.68
CA ILE A 149 -13.64 -13.98 -10.49
C ILE A 149 -14.81 -14.04 -9.51
N GLY A 150 -15.60 -15.09 -9.60
CA GLY A 150 -16.67 -15.36 -8.64
C GLY A 150 -16.06 -15.84 -7.33
N TYR A 151 -15.91 -14.96 -6.35
CA TYR A 151 -15.68 -15.36 -4.97
C TYR A 151 -17.04 -15.60 -4.29
N PRO A 152 -17.30 -16.80 -3.72
CA PRO A 152 -18.51 -17.02 -2.96
C PRO A 152 -18.59 -16.05 -1.78
N ASN A 153 -19.79 -15.69 -1.36
CA ASN A 153 -20.00 -14.82 -0.20
C ASN A 153 -20.99 -15.49 0.76
N PRO A 154 -20.55 -15.99 1.92
CA PRO A 154 -19.19 -15.88 2.48
C PRO A 154 -18.15 -16.71 1.70
N ILE A 155 -16.88 -16.28 1.72
CA ILE A 155 -15.75 -17.10 1.24
C ILE A 155 -15.40 -18.09 2.36
N GLU A 156 -15.39 -19.38 2.05
CA GLU A 156 -14.86 -20.41 2.95
C GLU A 156 -13.48 -20.90 2.50
N GLU A 157 -12.71 -21.52 3.39
CA GLU A 157 -11.37 -22.07 3.09
C GLU A 157 -11.39 -23.04 1.91
N LYS A 158 -12.43 -23.86 1.79
CA LYS A 158 -12.61 -24.82 0.69
C LYS A 158 -12.74 -24.14 -0.68
N ASP A 159 -13.21 -22.89 -0.70
CA ASP A 159 -13.43 -22.13 -1.93
C ASP A 159 -12.15 -21.45 -2.38
N VAL A 160 -11.33 -20.97 -1.45
CA VAL A 160 -10.00 -20.41 -1.73
C VAL A 160 -9.14 -21.42 -2.50
N LEU A 161 -9.19 -22.70 -2.14
CA LEU A 161 -8.36 -23.73 -2.76
C LEU A 161 -8.72 -24.04 -4.22
N LYS A 162 -9.84 -23.52 -4.73
CA LYS A 162 -10.28 -23.73 -6.12
C LYS A 162 -9.60 -22.79 -7.11
N TYR A 163 -8.99 -21.70 -6.64
CA TYR A 163 -8.31 -20.75 -7.51
C TYR A 163 -6.86 -21.15 -7.78
N ASP A 164 -6.39 -20.88 -8.99
CA ASP A 164 -5.00 -21.09 -9.39
C ASP A 164 -4.28 -19.75 -9.57
N ASN A 165 -4.12 -19.01 -8.47
CA ASN A 165 -3.49 -17.68 -8.46
C ASN A 165 -2.64 -17.46 -7.20
N THR A 166 -1.90 -16.36 -7.20
CA THR A 166 -0.99 -15.99 -6.11
C THR A 166 -1.71 -15.76 -4.78
N LEU A 167 -2.96 -15.29 -4.78
CA LEU A 167 -3.73 -15.11 -3.54
C LEU A 167 -3.80 -16.42 -2.74
N VAL A 168 -3.95 -17.57 -3.40
CA VAL A 168 -3.97 -18.88 -2.73
C VAL A 168 -2.63 -19.18 -2.07
N ASP A 169 -1.51 -18.87 -2.73
CA ASP A 169 -0.17 -19.03 -2.14
C ASP A 169 -0.01 -18.17 -0.90
N MET A 170 -0.46 -16.91 -0.95
CA MET A 170 -0.40 -15.98 0.18
C MET A 170 -1.25 -16.45 1.35
N ILE A 171 -2.45 -16.99 1.09
CA ILE A 171 -3.30 -17.55 2.15
C ILE A 171 -2.65 -18.79 2.78
N GLN A 172 -2.04 -19.67 1.97
CA GLN A 172 -1.31 -20.85 2.45
C GLN A 172 -0.01 -20.52 3.19
N ASP A 173 0.55 -19.34 2.98
CA ASP A 173 1.75 -18.87 3.68
C ASP A 173 1.44 -18.44 5.13
N VAL A 174 0.21 -17.98 5.39
CA VAL A 174 -0.25 -17.58 6.73
C VAL A 174 -1.02 -18.70 7.43
N TYR A 175 -1.89 -19.41 6.69
CA TYR A 175 -2.69 -20.50 7.22
C TYR A 175 -2.04 -21.84 6.87
N ASP A 176 -1.83 -22.68 7.88
CA ASP A 176 -1.39 -24.08 7.69
C ASP A 176 -2.51 -24.93 7.09
N ILE A 177 -2.82 -24.69 5.81
CA ILE A 177 -3.82 -25.44 5.04
C ILE A 177 -3.35 -26.89 4.79
N LYS A 178 -2.05 -27.20 4.96
CA LYS A 178 -1.56 -28.58 4.86
C LYS A 178 -2.15 -29.47 5.96
N ARG A 179 -2.48 -28.90 7.12
CA ARG A 179 -3.20 -29.61 8.19
C ARG A 179 -4.62 -30.05 7.80
N LEU A 180 -5.27 -29.36 6.86
CA LEU A 180 -6.62 -29.68 6.37
C LEU A 180 -6.62 -30.81 5.32
N LYS A 181 -5.55 -30.93 4.52
CA LYS A 181 -5.41 -32.03 3.54
C LYS A 181 -5.19 -33.40 4.19
N ARG A 182 -4.79 -33.46 5.46
CA ARG A 182 -4.60 -34.72 6.23
C ARG A 182 -5.87 -35.23 6.92
N LYS A 183 -6.98 -34.48 6.86
CA LYS A 183 -8.27 -34.83 7.50
C LYS A 183 -9.36 -35.30 6.52
N LYS A 184 -9.00 -35.51 5.25
CA LYS A 184 -9.83 -36.24 4.27
C LYS A 184 -9.14 -37.55 3.96
#